data_AF-A0A1X0G5K4-F1
#
_entry.id   AF-A0A1X0G5K4-F1
#
_cell.length_a   1.000
_cell.length_b   1.000
_cell.length_c   1.000
_cell.angle_alpha   90.00
_cell.angle_beta   90.00
_cell.angle_gamma   90.00
#
_symmetry.space_group_name_H-M   'P 1'
#
loop_
_entity.id
_entity.type
_entity.pdbx_description
1 polymer ?
#
loop_
_entity_poly.entity_id
_entity_poly.type
_entity_poly.pdbx_seq_one_letter_code
_entity_poly.pdbx_strand_id
1 'polypeptide(L)'
;MANDGGKDGCALDTTSVPAGPVTFTVANTNAPGISEVELLRDQRIVGEKENLAPGLDPVSFTVSLDGGAYQLYCPGASTEYQSLTVTGQTPATPTGTVASILSKGTKDYAAYIVNQIGQLNDGVKALDAAVQGGNVDAAKATYAKARLFWERSESTVEGFVLPGFAVGDNAGSLDYLIDMRESTPVDAKVGWKGFHAIERDLWQGGAITPGTKALSTELVSNVGKLNGIVASLQYKPEDLANGASDLIEEIQNTKITGEEEAFSHIDLVDFSGNVEGAQQAYASLRPGLEKIDGNLVHQIDQQFQSVLTTLDGYRDAAALGGYKTYTPALKASDAPKLTAVIQPLHQSLSTVAQKVVTAG
;
A
#
# COMPACT_ATOMS: atom_id res chain seq x y z
N MET A 1 0.75 -14.89 -14.08
CA MET A 1 -0.53 -14.51 -14.71
C MET A 1 -0.30 -14.27 -16.18
N ALA A 2 -1.19 -14.80 -17.03
CA ALA A 2 -1.05 -14.69 -18.47
C ALA A 2 -2.41 -14.69 -19.16
N ASN A 3 -2.53 -13.96 -20.26
CA ASN A 3 -3.67 -14.04 -21.16
C ASN A 3 -3.44 -15.15 -22.19
N ASP A 4 -4.36 -16.11 -22.26
CA ASP A 4 -4.40 -17.13 -23.31
C ASP A 4 -5.75 -17.09 -24.04
N GLY A 5 -5.71 -16.79 -25.34
CA GLY A 5 -6.92 -16.75 -26.17
C GLY A 5 -7.98 -15.73 -25.74
N GLY A 6 -7.57 -14.60 -25.16
CA GLY A 6 -8.48 -13.55 -24.68
C GLY A 6 -9.02 -13.79 -23.27
N LYS A 7 -8.48 -14.77 -22.54
CA LYS A 7 -8.84 -15.07 -21.16
C LYS A 7 -7.65 -14.84 -20.26
N ASP A 8 -7.81 -13.95 -19.29
CA ASP A 8 -6.81 -13.72 -18.26
C ASP A 8 -6.81 -14.88 -17.26
N GLY A 9 -5.64 -15.46 -17.05
CA GLY A 9 -5.41 -16.61 -16.18
C GLY A 9 -4.45 -16.28 -15.04
N CYS A 10 -4.83 -16.69 -13.84
CA CYS A 10 -3.98 -16.76 -12.66
C CYS A 10 -3.70 -18.23 -12.35
N ALA A 11 -2.44 -18.61 -12.19
CA ALA A 11 -2.02 -20.00 -11.97
C ALA A 11 -0.93 -20.07 -10.89
N LEU A 12 -1.10 -20.99 -9.93
CA LEU A 12 -0.05 -21.40 -9.00
C LEU A 12 0.90 -22.41 -9.67
N ASP A 13 2.19 -22.32 -9.37
CA ASP A 13 3.20 -23.29 -9.79
C ASP A 13 3.11 -24.61 -8.99
N THR A 14 2.68 -24.53 -7.73
CA THR A 14 2.32 -25.65 -6.87
C THR A 14 1.04 -25.36 -6.08
N THR A 15 0.21 -26.37 -5.89
CA THR A 15 -1.01 -26.30 -5.07
C THR A 15 -0.80 -26.83 -3.65
N SER A 16 0.43 -27.21 -3.29
CA SER A 16 0.78 -27.70 -1.96
C SER A 16 2.18 -27.24 -1.52
N VAL A 17 2.29 -26.73 -0.30
CA VAL A 17 3.55 -26.30 0.34
C VAL A 17 3.62 -26.77 1.80
N PRO A 18 4.81 -26.90 2.42
CA PRO A 18 4.91 -27.12 3.86
C PRO A 18 4.55 -25.86 4.66
N ALA A 19 4.08 -26.04 5.90
CA ALA A 19 3.88 -24.96 6.86
C ALA A 19 5.21 -24.31 7.25
N GLY A 20 5.16 -23.02 7.59
CA GLY A 20 6.32 -22.17 7.83
C GLY A 20 6.41 -21.02 6.82
N PRO A 21 7.59 -20.38 6.70
CA PRO A 21 7.79 -19.28 5.76
C PRO A 21 7.64 -19.73 4.30
N VAL A 22 6.78 -19.04 3.56
CA VAL A 22 6.57 -19.23 2.13
C VAL A 22 6.70 -17.88 1.43
N THR A 23 7.58 -17.82 0.42
CA THR A 23 7.71 -16.67 -0.47
C THR A 23 6.90 -16.95 -1.73
N PHE A 24 6.01 -16.03 -2.06
CA PHE A 24 5.28 -16.01 -3.32
C PHE A 24 6.00 -15.06 -4.27
N THR A 25 6.28 -15.51 -5.48
CA THR A 25 6.78 -14.66 -6.57
C THR A 25 5.70 -14.55 -7.63
N VAL A 26 5.26 -13.32 -7.86
CA VAL A 26 4.15 -12.99 -8.72
C VAL A 26 4.69 -12.31 -9.97
N ALA A 27 4.28 -12.81 -11.14
CA ALA A 27 4.64 -12.23 -12.43
C ALA A 27 3.39 -12.08 -13.29
N ASN A 28 3.14 -10.88 -13.81
CA ASN A 28 2.12 -10.64 -14.85
C ASN A 28 2.80 -10.50 -16.21
N THR A 29 2.70 -11.52 -17.06
CA THR A 29 3.36 -11.45 -18.37
C THR A 29 2.56 -10.63 -19.38
N ASN A 30 1.23 -10.79 -19.38
CA ASN A 30 0.35 -10.23 -20.41
C ASN A 30 -1.16 -10.29 -20.05
N ALA A 31 -1.56 -10.36 -18.76
CA ALA A 31 -2.96 -10.45 -18.33
C ALA A 31 -3.48 -9.07 -17.84
N PRO A 32 -4.05 -8.22 -18.73
CA PRO A 32 -4.40 -6.84 -18.39
C PRO A 32 -5.60 -6.69 -17.43
N GLY A 33 -6.45 -7.70 -17.30
CA GLY A 33 -7.60 -7.67 -16.40
C GLY A 33 -7.29 -8.08 -14.96
N ILE A 34 -6.03 -8.41 -14.63
CA ILE A 34 -5.61 -8.75 -13.27
C ILE A 34 -4.58 -7.73 -12.80
N SER A 35 -4.92 -6.98 -11.75
CA SER A 35 -4.08 -5.94 -11.13
C SER A 35 -3.49 -6.36 -9.79
N GLU A 36 -4.04 -7.39 -9.15
CA GLU A 36 -3.60 -7.84 -7.82
C GLU A 36 -3.69 -9.36 -7.65
N VAL A 37 -2.99 -9.83 -6.63
CA VAL A 37 -3.02 -11.20 -6.14
C VAL A 37 -3.04 -11.18 -4.63
N GLU A 38 -4.03 -11.85 -4.04
CA GLU A 38 -4.23 -11.93 -2.60
C GLU A 38 -4.18 -13.38 -2.12
N LEU A 39 -3.47 -13.63 -1.03
CA LEU A 39 -3.51 -14.91 -0.32
C LEU A 39 -4.54 -14.83 0.80
N LEU A 40 -5.55 -15.70 0.75
CA LEU A 40 -6.67 -15.70 1.67
C LEU A 40 -6.63 -16.88 2.64
N ARG A 41 -7.02 -16.60 3.89
CA ARG A 41 -7.38 -17.60 4.89
C ARG A 41 -8.56 -17.10 5.71
N ASP A 42 -9.57 -17.93 5.89
CA ASP A 42 -10.77 -17.60 6.68
C ASP A 42 -11.42 -16.26 6.27
N GLN A 43 -11.47 -15.99 4.95
CA GLN A 43 -11.99 -14.75 4.34
C GLN A 43 -11.21 -13.49 4.73
N ARG A 44 -9.92 -13.63 5.06
CA ARG A 44 -9.00 -12.52 5.29
C ARG A 44 -7.82 -12.62 4.36
N ILE A 45 -7.37 -11.48 3.87
CA ILE A 45 -6.10 -11.34 3.20
C ILE A 45 -4.99 -11.50 4.25
N VAL A 46 -4.03 -12.40 3.97
CA VAL A 46 -2.88 -12.68 4.84
C VAL A 46 -1.55 -12.37 4.15
N GLY A 47 -1.59 -11.87 2.92
CA GLY A 47 -0.47 -11.38 2.14
C GLY A 47 -0.94 -11.12 0.71
N GLU A 48 -0.43 -10.08 0.08
CA GLU A 48 -0.90 -9.64 -1.23
C GLU A 48 0.22 -9.00 -2.05
N LYS A 49 -0.08 -8.79 -3.32
CA LYS A 49 0.64 -7.89 -4.22
C LYS A 49 -0.35 -7.19 -5.13
N GLU A 50 -0.26 -5.88 -5.19
CA GLU A 50 -1.09 -5.02 -6.03
C GLU A 50 -0.28 -4.34 -7.13
N ASN A 51 -0.94 -3.52 -7.95
CA ASN A 51 -0.32 -2.74 -9.02
C ASN A 51 0.47 -3.62 -10.04
N LEU A 52 0.00 -4.84 -10.28
CA LEU A 52 0.64 -5.88 -11.09
C LEU A 52 0.38 -5.70 -12.59
N ALA A 53 0.66 -4.51 -13.14
CA ALA A 53 0.49 -4.27 -14.56
C ALA A 53 1.30 -5.26 -15.43
N PRO A 54 0.81 -5.67 -16.61
CA PRO A 54 1.52 -6.63 -17.45
C PRO A 54 2.89 -6.14 -17.91
N GLY A 55 3.89 -7.01 -17.82
CA GLY A 55 5.26 -6.76 -18.27
C GLY A 55 6.18 -6.11 -17.24
N LEU A 56 5.68 -5.84 -16.02
CA LEU A 56 6.52 -5.46 -14.89
C LEU A 56 7.42 -6.61 -14.43
N ASP A 57 8.52 -6.26 -13.77
CA ASP A 57 9.41 -7.25 -13.15
C ASP A 57 8.64 -8.07 -12.09
N PRO A 58 8.98 -9.36 -11.89
CA PRO A 58 8.34 -10.16 -10.85
C PRO A 58 8.56 -9.56 -9.46
N VAL A 59 7.50 -9.56 -8.67
CA VAL A 59 7.50 -9.04 -7.29
C VAL A 59 7.22 -10.17 -6.32
N SER A 60 7.61 -9.99 -5.05
CA SER A 60 7.47 -11.03 -4.04
C SER A 60 7.00 -10.51 -2.71
N PHE A 61 6.22 -11.34 -2.03
CA PHE A 61 5.87 -11.20 -0.63
C PHE A 61 6.16 -12.51 0.10
N THR A 62 6.44 -12.44 1.40
CA THR A 62 6.71 -13.64 2.22
C THR A 62 5.80 -13.68 3.42
N VAL A 63 5.19 -14.83 3.69
CA VAL A 63 4.25 -15.03 4.81
C VAL A 63 4.59 -16.31 5.55
N SER A 64 4.54 -16.30 6.88
CA SER A 64 4.57 -17.52 7.68
C SER A 64 3.19 -18.17 7.72
N LEU A 65 3.05 -19.31 7.05
CA LEU A 65 1.77 -20.03 6.90
C LEU A 65 1.63 -21.18 7.90
N ASP A 66 0.45 -21.29 8.53
CA ASP A 66 0.09 -22.50 9.26
C ASP A 66 -0.52 -23.57 8.35
N GLY A 67 -0.43 -24.84 8.78
CA GLY A 67 -1.10 -25.94 8.10
C GLY A 67 -2.61 -25.70 7.96
N GLY A 68 -3.16 -25.95 6.77
CA GLY A 68 -4.56 -25.71 6.47
C GLY A 68 -4.82 -25.41 5.00
N ALA A 69 -6.05 -24.98 4.72
CA ALA A 69 -6.48 -24.56 3.39
C ALA A 69 -6.36 -23.03 3.26
N TYR A 70 -5.82 -22.60 2.12
CA TYR A 70 -5.71 -21.21 1.70
C TYR A 70 -6.28 -21.09 0.29
N GLN A 71 -6.60 -19.86 -0.10
CA GLN A 71 -6.98 -19.56 -1.48
C GLN A 71 -6.14 -18.41 -2.00
N LEU A 72 -5.57 -18.55 -3.20
CA LEU A 72 -5.08 -17.40 -3.93
C LEU A 72 -6.26 -16.80 -4.68
N TYR A 73 -6.53 -15.51 -4.46
CA TYR A 73 -7.53 -14.73 -5.17
C TYR A 73 -6.83 -13.79 -6.15
N CYS A 74 -7.26 -13.79 -7.41
CA CYS A 74 -6.78 -12.92 -8.46
C CYS A 74 -8.01 -12.32 -9.17
N PRO A 75 -8.56 -11.20 -8.68
CA PRO A 75 -9.74 -10.58 -9.28
C PRO A 75 -9.56 -10.30 -10.77
N GLY A 76 -10.63 -10.47 -11.54
CA GLY A 76 -10.62 -10.26 -12.99
C GLY A 76 -10.04 -11.43 -13.80
N ALA A 77 -9.45 -12.44 -13.14
CA ALA A 77 -9.08 -13.68 -13.81
C ALA A 77 -10.33 -14.50 -14.20
N SER A 78 -10.21 -15.33 -15.24
CA SER A 78 -11.28 -16.27 -15.64
C SER A 78 -11.58 -17.32 -14.56
N THR A 79 -10.61 -17.58 -13.69
CA THR A 79 -10.77 -18.36 -12.46
C THR A 79 -10.09 -17.57 -11.36
N GLU A 80 -10.90 -16.80 -10.63
CA GLU A 80 -10.37 -15.85 -9.65
C GLU A 80 -9.81 -16.55 -8.41
N TYR A 81 -10.30 -17.74 -8.05
CA TYR A 81 -9.87 -18.46 -6.86
C TYR A 81 -9.10 -19.73 -7.20
N GLN A 82 -7.90 -19.87 -6.63
CA GLN A 82 -7.08 -21.07 -6.71
C GLN A 82 -6.83 -21.65 -5.32
N SER A 83 -6.93 -22.96 -5.18
CA SER A 83 -6.71 -23.63 -3.89
C SER A 83 -5.22 -23.88 -3.63
N LEU A 84 -4.77 -23.52 -2.42
CA LEU A 84 -3.44 -23.85 -1.90
C LEU A 84 -3.59 -24.65 -0.60
N THR A 85 -2.92 -25.79 -0.52
CA THR A 85 -2.86 -26.61 0.70
C THR A 85 -1.53 -26.42 1.41
N VAL A 86 -1.56 -26.02 2.68
CA VAL A 86 -0.38 -25.95 3.52
C VAL A 86 -0.34 -27.18 4.42
N THR A 87 0.73 -27.97 4.30
CA THR A 87 0.87 -29.27 4.95
C THR A 87 1.72 -29.19 6.22
N GLY A 88 1.44 -30.05 7.20
CA GLY A 88 2.17 -30.07 8.47
C GLY A 88 1.69 -29.02 9.46
N GLN A 89 2.54 -28.70 10.43
CA GLN A 89 2.30 -27.65 11.42
C GLN A 89 3.42 -26.62 11.33
N THR A 90 3.10 -25.36 11.59
CA THR A 90 4.08 -24.28 11.64
C THR A 90 5.15 -24.64 12.65
N PRO A 91 6.42 -24.37 12.35
CA PRO A 91 7.47 -24.40 13.36
C PRO A 91 7.06 -23.56 14.57
N ALA A 92 7.58 -23.92 15.75
CA ALA A 92 7.36 -23.12 16.94
C ALA A 92 7.79 -21.67 16.69
N THR A 93 7.08 -20.72 17.29
CA THR A 93 7.38 -19.29 17.13
C THR A 93 8.86 -19.04 17.41
N PRO A 94 9.54 -18.28 16.52
CA PRO A 94 10.85 -17.70 16.74
C PRO A 94 11.15 -17.34 18.20
N THR A 95 12.28 -17.80 18.75
CA THR A 95 12.70 -17.45 20.12
C THR A 95 14.14 -16.93 20.14
N GLY A 96 14.49 -16.21 21.20
CA GLY A 96 15.83 -15.65 21.39
C GLY A 96 15.90 -14.16 21.15
N THR A 97 17.13 -13.63 21.10
CA THR A 97 17.36 -12.18 21.12
C THR A 97 16.84 -11.49 19.87
N VAL A 98 17.07 -12.06 18.68
CA VAL A 98 16.61 -11.47 17.41
C VAL A 98 15.08 -11.44 17.35
N ALA A 99 14.43 -12.58 17.61
CA ALA A 99 12.97 -12.68 17.66
C ALA A 99 12.35 -11.68 18.65
N SER A 100 12.94 -11.52 19.84
CA SER A 100 12.48 -10.55 20.83
C SER A 100 12.62 -9.10 20.37
N ILE A 101 13.68 -8.78 19.63
CA ILE A 101 13.90 -7.43 19.07
C ILE A 101 12.88 -7.14 17.98
N LEU A 102 12.69 -8.08 17.04
CA LEU A 102 11.70 -7.95 15.96
C LEU A 102 10.28 -7.82 16.52
N SER A 103 9.91 -8.64 17.51
CA SER A 103 8.59 -8.54 18.17
C SER A 103 8.38 -7.23 18.92
N LYS A 104 9.45 -6.62 19.46
CA LYS A 104 9.34 -5.27 20.01
C LYS A 104 9.10 -4.25 18.90
N GLY A 105 9.83 -4.37 17.78
CA GLY A 105 9.67 -3.55 16.60
C GLY A 105 8.23 -3.54 16.07
N THR A 106 7.60 -4.72 15.96
CA THR A 106 6.20 -4.79 15.47
C THR A 106 5.20 -4.11 16.42
N LYS A 107 5.43 -4.15 17.74
CA LYS A 107 4.60 -3.44 18.72
C LYS A 107 4.80 -1.93 18.66
N ASP A 108 6.03 -1.47 18.51
CA ASP A 108 6.33 -0.04 18.35
C ASP A 108 5.70 0.50 17.05
N TYR A 109 5.79 -0.27 15.95
CA TYR A 109 5.16 0.06 14.68
C TYR A 109 3.63 0.11 14.77
N ALA A 110 3.00 -0.82 15.51
CA ALA A 110 1.56 -0.77 15.73
C ALA A 110 1.11 0.56 16.37
N ALA A 111 1.88 1.08 17.33
CA ALA A 111 1.59 2.38 17.93
C ALA A 111 1.76 3.54 16.93
N TYR A 112 2.75 3.45 16.04
CA TYR A 112 2.90 4.41 14.94
C TYR A 112 1.69 4.41 14.01
N ILE A 113 1.19 3.24 13.59
CA ILE A 113 0.05 3.12 12.68
C ILE A 113 -1.23 3.63 13.32
N VAL A 114 -1.48 3.32 14.60
CA VAL A 114 -2.60 3.92 15.37
C VAL A 114 -2.50 5.45 15.35
N ASN A 115 -1.30 6.01 15.48
CA ASN A 115 -1.10 7.45 15.44
C ASN A 115 -1.32 8.05 14.04
N GLN A 116 -0.82 7.41 12.97
CA GLN A 116 -1.04 7.87 11.59
C GLN A 116 -2.53 7.86 11.24
N ILE A 117 -3.24 6.78 11.53
CA ILE A 117 -4.69 6.70 11.27
C ILE A 117 -5.50 7.68 12.12
N GLY A 118 -5.06 7.96 13.35
CA GLY A 118 -5.64 9.03 14.17
C GLY A 118 -5.47 10.41 13.51
N GLN A 119 -4.28 10.71 12.98
CA GLN A 119 -4.01 11.96 12.27
C GLN A 119 -4.76 12.04 10.93
N LEU A 120 -4.87 10.93 10.20
CA LEU A 120 -5.70 10.82 9.01
C LEU A 120 -7.16 11.16 9.33
N ASN A 121 -7.72 10.58 10.39
CA ASN A 121 -9.09 10.82 10.83
C ASN A 121 -9.36 12.30 11.15
N ASP A 122 -8.41 12.97 11.79
CA ASP A 122 -8.52 14.41 12.04
C ASP A 122 -8.34 15.23 10.75
N GLY A 123 -7.45 14.81 9.85
CA GLY A 123 -7.24 15.39 8.54
C GLY A 123 -8.49 15.35 7.66
N VAL A 124 -9.16 14.20 7.56
CA VAL A 124 -10.39 14.07 6.75
C VAL A 124 -11.57 14.82 7.34
N LYS A 125 -11.65 14.98 8.67
CA LYS A 125 -12.64 15.88 9.30
C LYS A 125 -12.40 17.34 8.95
N ALA A 126 -11.13 17.77 8.91
CA ALA A 126 -10.78 19.11 8.47
C ALA A 126 -11.11 19.33 6.99
N LEU A 127 -10.87 18.31 6.14
CA LEU A 127 -11.28 18.32 4.74
C LEU A 127 -12.80 18.43 4.60
N ASP A 128 -13.57 17.59 5.29
CA ASP A 128 -15.03 17.66 5.27
C ASP A 128 -15.52 19.04 5.72
N ALA A 129 -14.98 19.60 6.81
CA ALA A 129 -15.36 20.95 7.25
C ALA A 129 -15.14 22.03 6.17
N ALA A 130 -14.02 21.97 5.44
CA ALA A 130 -13.73 22.89 4.33
C ALA A 130 -14.70 22.70 3.15
N VAL A 131 -15.00 21.44 2.79
CA VAL A 131 -15.97 21.08 1.75
C VAL A 131 -17.39 21.52 2.15
N GLN A 132 -17.86 21.21 3.36
CA GLN A 132 -19.17 21.63 3.85
C GLN A 132 -19.32 23.15 3.86
N GLY A 133 -18.24 23.87 4.20
CA GLY A 133 -18.15 25.33 4.16
C GLY A 133 -18.12 25.94 2.75
N GLY A 134 -17.96 25.14 1.69
CA GLY A 134 -17.93 25.61 0.31
C GLY A 134 -16.64 26.32 -0.10
N ASN A 135 -15.55 26.16 0.66
CA ASN A 135 -14.27 26.80 0.38
C ASN A 135 -13.35 25.85 -0.39
N VAL A 136 -13.30 26.00 -1.72
CA VAL A 136 -12.50 25.13 -2.61
C VAL A 136 -11.01 25.18 -2.26
N ASP A 137 -10.43 26.38 -2.06
CA ASP A 137 -8.99 26.50 -1.78
C ASP A 137 -8.61 25.88 -0.43
N ALA A 138 -9.46 26.09 0.60
CA ALA A 138 -9.26 25.44 1.89
C ALA A 138 -9.38 23.91 1.76
N ALA A 139 -10.34 23.41 0.99
CA ALA A 139 -10.53 21.98 0.76
C ALA A 139 -9.30 21.36 0.08
N LYS A 140 -8.76 22.01 -0.96
CA LYS A 140 -7.51 21.58 -1.62
C LYS A 140 -6.32 21.51 -0.65
N ALA A 141 -6.19 22.51 0.21
CA ALA A 141 -5.12 22.54 1.21
C ALA A 141 -5.27 21.46 2.29
N THR A 142 -6.48 21.15 2.73
CA THR A 142 -6.74 20.07 3.70
C THR A 142 -6.63 18.69 3.06
N TYR A 143 -7.00 18.55 1.78
CA TYR A 143 -6.84 17.32 0.99
C TYR A 143 -5.39 16.87 0.97
N ALA A 144 -4.48 17.75 0.52
CA ALA A 144 -3.04 17.44 0.44
C ALA A 144 -2.42 17.12 1.81
N LYS A 145 -2.96 17.68 2.91
CA LYS A 145 -2.50 17.37 4.27
C LYS A 145 -3.00 16.01 4.75
N ALA A 146 -4.24 15.65 4.43
CA ALA A 146 -4.85 14.40 4.84
C ALA A 146 -4.24 13.20 4.11
N ARG A 147 -4.02 13.33 2.78
CA ARG A 147 -3.38 12.30 1.94
C ARG A 147 -2.09 11.76 2.55
N LEU A 148 -1.21 12.66 3.00
CA LEU A 148 0.09 12.26 3.57
C LEU A 148 -0.01 11.25 4.73
N PHE A 149 -1.10 11.26 5.51
CA PHE A 149 -1.29 10.29 6.59
C PHE A 149 -1.79 8.93 6.10
N TRP A 150 -2.58 8.90 5.02
CA TRP A 150 -2.99 7.65 4.36
C TRP A 150 -1.75 6.95 3.81
N GLU A 151 -1.01 7.64 2.96
CA GLU A 151 0.19 7.19 2.22
C GLU A 151 1.32 6.63 3.10
N ARG A 152 1.41 7.10 4.35
CA ARG A 152 2.38 6.62 5.34
C ARG A 152 2.00 5.29 5.99
N SER A 153 0.76 4.85 5.80
CA SER A 153 0.16 3.71 6.51
C SER A 153 -0.57 2.73 5.60
N GLU A 154 -0.83 3.12 4.35
CA GLU A 154 -1.61 2.43 3.30
C GLU A 154 -1.32 0.94 3.23
N SER A 155 -0.09 0.53 2.91
CA SER A 155 0.30 -0.89 2.81
C SER A 155 0.09 -1.74 4.08
N THR A 156 -0.25 -1.11 5.20
CA THR A 156 -0.53 -1.78 6.48
C THR A 156 -2.03 -1.92 6.73
N VAL A 157 -2.87 -1.19 5.98
CA VAL A 157 -4.30 -1.04 6.21
C VAL A 157 -5.17 -1.16 4.96
N GLU A 158 -4.59 -1.26 3.76
CA GLU A 158 -5.33 -1.35 2.50
C GLU A 158 -6.18 -2.63 2.41
N GLY A 159 -5.64 -3.80 2.78
CA GLY A 159 -6.37 -5.08 2.78
C GLY A 159 -7.56 -5.21 3.76
N PHE A 160 -8.00 -4.13 4.44
CA PHE A 160 -9.13 -4.20 5.36
C PHE A 160 -10.50 -4.23 4.66
N VAL A 161 -11.17 -5.38 4.81
CA VAL A 161 -12.57 -5.57 4.44
C VAL A 161 -13.47 -5.50 5.67
N LEU A 162 -14.55 -4.71 5.60
CA LEU A 162 -15.53 -4.58 6.68
C LEU A 162 -16.22 -5.92 7.00
N PRO A 163 -16.52 -6.20 8.29
CA PRO A 163 -17.24 -7.42 8.66
C PRO A 163 -18.56 -7.57 7.91
N GLY A 164 -18.80 -8.76 7.35
CA GLY A 164 -20.01 -9.09 6.60
C GLY A 164 -19.91 -8.89 5.09
N PHE A 165 -18.79 -8.37 4.59
CA PHE A 165 -18.48 -8.30 3.17
C PHE A 165 -17.50 -9.41 2.78
N ALA A 166 -17.61 -9.88 1.54
CA ALA A 166 -16.64 -10.80 0.97
C ALA A 166 -15.39 -10.03 0.53
N VAL A 167 -14.26 -10.72 0.47
CA VAL A 167 -13.07 -10.24 -0.25
C VAL A 167 -13.44 -10.00 -1.71
N GLY A 168 -13.02 -8.86 -2.27
CA GLY A 168 -13.42 -8.38 -3.60
C GLY A 168 -14.79 -7.66 -3.67
N ASP A 169 -15.52 -7.53 -2.54
CA ASP A 169 -16.71 -6.68 -2.48
C ASP A 169 -16.32 -5.24 -2.11
N ASN A 170 -16.29 -4.37 -3.13
CA ASN A 170 -15.93 -2.96 -3.00
C ASN A 170 -16.86 -2.15 -2.07
N ALA A 171 -18.04 -2.66 -1.72
CA ALA A 171 -18.90 -2.03 -0.72
C ALA A 171 -18.35 -2.21 0.71
N GLY A 172 -17.42 -3.16 0.90
CA GLY A 172 -16.76 -3.47 2.16
C GLY A 172 -15.26 -3.19 2.18
N SER A 173 -14.59 -3.09 1.03
CA SER A 173 -13.16 -2.74 0.95
C SER A 173 -12.95 -1.29 1.42
N LEU A 174 -12.23 -1.11 2.53
CA LEU A 174 -11.92 0.25 3.00
C LEU A 174 -10.94 0.96 2.08
N ASP A 175 -10.01 0.24 1.46
CA ASP A 175 -9.13 0.80 0.44
C ASP A 175 -9.94 1.41 -0.71
N TYR A 176 -10.81 0.64 -1.36
CA TYR A 176 -11.67 1.14 -2.43
C TYR A 176 -12.50 2.35 -2.01
N LEU A 177 -13.06 2.30 -0.79
CA LEU A 177 -13.93 3.35 -0.27
C LEU A 177 -13.18 4.62 0.17
N ILE A 178 -11.87 4.55 0.39
CA ILE A 178 -11.01 5.64 0.86
C ILE A 178 -10.16 6.19 -0.28
N ASP A 179 -9.57 5.35 -1.12
CA ASP A 179 -8.49 5.75 -2.02
C ASP A 179 -8.56 5.19 -3.45
N MET A 180 -9.74 4.72 -3.91
CA MET A 180 -9.84 4.31 -5.32
C MET A 180 -9.48 5.44 -6.30
N ARG A 181 -8.65 5.10 -7.31
CA ARG A 181 -8.07 6.04 -8.28
C ARG A 181 -8.90 6.14 -9.55
N GLU A 182 -8.52 7.06 -10.45
CA GLU A 182 -9.12 7.17 -11.79
C GLU A 182 -8.90 5.88 -12.61
N SER A 183 -7.73 5.26 -12.45
CA SER A 183 -7.37 4.02 -13.14
C SER A 183 -8.05 2.78 -12.56
N THR A 184 -8.56 2.84 -11.32
CA THR A 184 -9.31 1.76 -10.70
C THR A 184 -10.65 1.56 -11.42
N PRO A 185 -10.98 0.34 -11.89
CA PRO A 185 -12.28 0.08 -12.50
C PRO A 185 -13.43 0.43 -11.55
N VAL A 186 -14.33 1.31 -12.01
CA VAL A 186 -15.48 1.73 -11.20
C VAL A 186 -16.46 0.56 -11.05
N ASP A 187 -16.72 0.14 -9.82
CA ASP A 187 -17.82 -0.76 -9.51
C ASP A 187 -19.13 0.00 -9.70
N ALA A 188 -19.95 -0.43 -10.66
CA ALA A 188 -21.21 0.21 -10.98
C ALA A 188 -22.21 0.24 -9.80
N LYS A 189 -22.09 -0.66 -8.82
CA LYS A 189 -22.96 -0.73 -7.63
C LYS A 189 -22.50 0.22 -6.53
N VAL A 190 -21.20 0.43 -6.39
CA VAL A 190 -20.60 1.26 -5.33
C VAL A 190 -20.37 2.70 -5.82
N GLY A 191 -19.92 2.86 -7.06
CA GLY A 191 -19.55 4.13 -7.68
C GLY A 191 -18.16 4.61 -7.26
N TRP A 192 -17.74 5.76 -7.79
CA TRP A 192 -16.44 6.34 -7.45
C TRP A 192 -16.49 7.05 -6.08
N LYS A 193 -15.61 6.65 -5.16
CA LYS A 193 -15.54 7.09 -3.76
C LYS A 193 -14.18 7.70 -3.38
N GLY A 194 -14.06 8.08 -2.11
CA GLY A 194 -12.77 8.36 -1.51
C GLY A 194 -12.15 9.72 -1.85
N PHE A 195 -10.85 9.82 -1.58
CA PHE A 195 -10.02 10.99 -1.84
C PHE A 195 -10.09 11.42 -3.30
N HIS A 196 -9.82 10.53 -4.26
CA HIS A 196 -9.72 10.93 -5.67
C HIS A 196 -11.07 11.34 -6.30
N ALA A 197 -12.20 10.86 -5.78
CA ALA A 197 -13.50 11.41 -6.19
C ALA A 197 -13.68 12.87 -5.76
N ILE A 198 -13.18 13.24 -4.57
CA ILE A 198 -13.19 14.62 -4.07
C ILE A 198 -12.15 15.46 -4.83
N GLU A 199 -10.97 14.91 -5.09
CA GLU A 199 -9.92 15.52 -5.90
C GLU A 199 -10.44 15.94 -7.28
N ARG A 200 -11.09 15.01 -8.01
CA ARG A 200 -11.73 15.29 -9.30
C ARG A 200 -12.67 16.49 -9.22
N ASP A 201 -13.56 16.50 -8.23
CA ASP A 201 -14.53 17.59 -8.07
C ASP A 201 -13.85 18.94 -7.78
N LEU A 202 -12.80 18.96 -6.95
CA LEU A 202 -12.09 20.17 -6.56
C LEU A 202 -11.17 20.73 -7.65
N TRP A 203 -10.48 19.87 -8.41
CA TRP A 203 -9.49 20.29 -9.43
C TRP A 203 -10.05 20.32 -10.84
N GLN A 204 -10.71 19.25 -11.29
CA GLN A 204 -11.31 19.20 -12.62
C GLN A 204 -12.65 19.95 -12.66
N GLY A 205 -13.51 19.72 -11.66
CA GLY A 205 -14.80 20.40 -11.55
C GLY A 205 -14.68 21.86 -11.10
N GLY A 206 -13.67 22.17 -10.28
CA GLY A 206 -13.43 23.52 -9.75
C GLY A 206 -14.53 24.01 -8.80
N ALA A 207 -15.38 23.12 -8.28
CA ALA A 207 -16.55 23.48 -7.50
C ALA A 207 -16.92 22.41 -6.47
N ILE A 208 -17.45 22.86 -5.33
CA ILE A 208 -18.05 21.97 -4.34
C ILE A 208 -19.55 21.84 -4.64
N THR A 209 -19.97 20.63 -4.94
CA THR A 209 -21.38 20.29 -5.22
C THR A 209 -22.03 19.57 -4.03
N PRO A 210 -23.36 19.34 -4.02
CA PRO A 210 -23.97 18.45 -3.06
C PRO A 210 -23.37 17.03 -3.07
N GLY A 211 -22.92 16.55 -4.24
CA GLY A 211 -22.22 15.27 -4.36
C GLY A 211 -20.86 15.27 -3.66
N THR A 212 -20.07 16.33 -3.87
CA THR A 212 -18.77 16.51 -3.20
C THR A 212 -18.91 16.52 -1.67
N LYS A 213 -19.96 17.17 -1.15
CA LYS A 213 -20.28 17.17 0.28
C LYS A 213 -20.67 15.79 0.81
N ALA A 214 -21.41 15.00 0.02
CA ALA A 214 -21.74 13.63 0.40
C ALA A 214 -20.49 12.75 0.44
N LEU A 215 -19.61 12.87 -0.57
CA LEU A 215 -18.34 12.15 -0.64
C LEU A 215 -17.42 12.47 0.54
N SER A 216 -17.27 13.74 0.92
CA SER A 216 -16.42 14.11 2.06
C SER A 216 -16.94 13.58 3.39
N THR A 217 -18.26 13.58 3.60
CA THR A 217 -18.88 12.99 4.79
C THR A 217 -18.70 11.46 4.81
N GLU A 218 -18.82 10.81 3.64
CA GLU A 218 -18.61 9.37 3.49
C GLU A 218 -17.15 8.99 3.80
N LEU A 219 -16.17 9.76 3.30
CA LEU A 219 -14.75 9.57 3.59
C LEU A 219 -14.46 9.63 5.09
N VAL A 220 -15.02 10.63 5.81
CA VAL A 220 -14.90 10.71 7.28
C VAL A 220 -15.45 9.45 7.96
N SER A 221 -16.57 8.93 7.47
CA SER A 221 -17.17 7.69 8.01
C SER A 221 -16.26 6.48 7.79
N ASN A 222 -15.71 6.31 6.59
CA ASN A 222 -14.88 5.16 6.24
C ASN A 222 -13.53 5.17 6.98
N VAL A 223 -12.86 6.32 7.03
CA VAL A 223 -11.64 6.49 7.86
C VAL A 223 -11.97 6.33 9.34
N GLY A 224 -13.15 6.77 9.78
CA GLY A 224 -13.62 6.54 11.15
C GLY A 224 -13.76 5.06 11.51
N LYS A 225 -14.22 4.22 10.58
CA LYS A 225 -14.26 2.75 10.74
C LYS A 225 -12.85 2.19 10.85
N LEU A 226 -11.93 2.60 9.97
CA LEU A 226 -10.53 2.18 10.00
C LEU A 226 -9.87 2.52 11.35
N ASN A 227 -10.06 3.76 11.81
CA ASN A 227 -9.58 4.23 13.11
C ASN A 227 -10.16 3.43 14.29
N GLY A 228 -11.35 2.86 14.15
CA GLY A 228 -11.96 2.01 15.18
C GLY A 228 -11.34 0.60 15.28
N ILE A 229 -10.71 0.10 14.22
CA ILE A 229 -10.17 -1.27 14.16
C ILE A 229 -8.64 -1.32 14.26
N VAL A 230 -7.95 -0.26 13.85
CA VAL A 230 -6.47 -0.23 13.73
C VAL A 230 -5.74 -0.60 15.04
N ALA A 231 -6.30 -0.22 16.20
CA ALA A 231 -5.70 -0.54 17.50
C ALA A 231 -5.79 -2.03 17.89
N SER A 232 -6.61 -2.81 17.20
CA SER A 232 -6.75 -4.26 17.44
C SER A 232 -5.80 -5.10 16.59
N LEU A 233 -5.10 -4.46 15.64
CA LEU A 233 -4.24 -5.15 14.70
C LEU A 233 -2.96 -5.62 15.37
N GLN A 234 -2.49 -6.77 14.90
CA GLN A 234 -1.23 -7.35 15.33
C GLN A 234 -0.39 -7.59 14.09
N TYR A 235 0.86 -7.16 14.16
CA TYR A 235 1.80 -7.28 13.05
C TYR A 235 2.89 -8.29 13.38
N LYS A 236 3.26 -9.05 12.36
CA LYS A 236 4.45 -9.89 12.32
C LYS A 236 5.60 -9.13 11.65
N PRO A 237 6.85 -9.56 11.86
CA PRO A 237 8.00 -8.90 11.23
C PRO A 237 7.92 -8.87 9.70
N GLU A 238 7.40 -9.92 9.08
CA GLU A 238 7.19 -9.97 7.63
C GLU A 238 6.14 -8.98 7.15
N ASP A 239 5.09 -8.67 7.92
CA ASP A 239 4.06 -7.72 7.51
C ASP A 239 4.67 -6.32 7.32
N LEU A 240 5.55 -5.91 8.25
CA LEU A 240 6.29 -4.64 8.15
C LEU A 240 7.26 -4.65 6.96
N ALA A 241 7.90 -5.79 6.69
CA ALA A 241 8.88 -5.91 5.63
C ALA A 241 8.24 -5.92 4.24
N ASN A 242 7.13 -6.64 4.08
CA ASN A 242 6.31 -6.63 2.88
C ASN A 242 5.76 -5.21 2.66
N GLY A 243 5.10 -4.61 3.66
CA GLY A 243 4.55 -3.27 3.53
C GLY A 243 5.59 -2.19 3.19
N ALA A 244 6.80 -2.26 3.76
CA ALA A 244 7.89 -1.37 3.36
C ALA A 244 8.29 -1.55 1.89
N SER A 245 8.32 -2.79 1.40
CA SER A 245 8.59 -3.06 -0.01
C SER A 245 7.43 -2.59 -0.90
N ASP A 246 6.19 -2.79 -0.47
CA ASP A 246 4.98 -2.49 -1.23
C ASP A 246 4.83 -0.97 -1.44
N LEU A 247 5.04 -0.16 -0.40
CA LEU A 247 5.05 1.32 -0.52
C LEU A 247 6.10 1.81 -1.54
N ILE A 248 7.28 1.21 -1.59
CA ILE A 248 8.33 1.59 -2.54
C ILE A 248 8.04 1.04 -3.95
N GLU A 249 7.33 -0.09 -4.05
CA GLU A 249 6.83 -0.65 -5.31
C GLU A 249 5.76 0.25 -5.93
N GLU A 250 4.80 0.69 -5.14
CA GLU A 250 3.72 1.57 -5.55
C GLU A 250 4.23 2.90 -6.10
N ILE A 251 5.26 3.48 -5.48
CA ILE A 251 5.95 4.66 -6.03
C ILE A 251 6.38 4.44 -7.48
N GLN A 252 6.92 3.26 -7.81
CA GLN A 252 7.37 2.96 -9.18
C GLN A 252 6.19 2.88 -10.14
N ASN A 253 5.08 2.33 -9.69
CA ASN A 253 3.95 1.98 -10.52
C ASN A 253 3.00 3.17 -10.74
N THR A 254 2.68 3.94 -9.70
CA THR A 254 1.63 4.97 -9.75
C THR A 254 2.15 6.39 -9.52
N LYS A 255 3.06 6.60 -8.56
CA LYS A 255 3.49 7.97 -8.18
C LYS A 255 4.48 8.57 -9.18
N ILE A 256 5.44 7.78 -9.68
CA ILE A 256 6.41 8.23 -10.70
C ILE A 256 5.73 8.47 -12.05
N THR A 257 4.72 7.68 -12.38
CA THR A 257 3.92 7.82 -13.61
C THR A 257 2.91 8.97 -13.51
N GLY A 258 2.68 9.49 -12.31
CA GLY A 258 1.71 10.55 -12.02
C GLY A 258 0.26 10.10 -12.21
N GLU A 259 0.01 8.82 -11.95
CA GLU A 259 -1.30 8.17 -12.04
C GLU A 259 -2.13 8.40 -10.78
N GLU A 260 -1.46 8.51 -9.63
CA GLU A 260 -2.10 8.68 -8.33
C GLU A 260 -2.99 9.92 -8.28
N GLU A 261 -2.40 11.08 -8.56
CA GLU A 261 -3.06 12.38 -8.46
C GLU A 261 -3.37 12.91 -9.85
N ALA A 262 -4.29 12.20 -10.52
CA ALA A 262 -4.68 12.45 -11.90
C ALA A 262 -5.18 13.90 -12.15
N PHE A 263 -5.66 14.60 -11.12
CA PHE A 263 -6.24 15.94 -11.23
C PHE A 263 -5.43 17.02 -10.52
N SER A 264 -4.87 16.72 -9.35
CA SER A 264 -4.18 17.68 -8.48
C SER A 264 -2.68 17.75 -8.75
N HIS A 265 -2.11 16.65 -9.25
CA HIS A 265 -0.69 16.45 -9.49
C HIS A 265 0.18 16.72 -8.25
N ILE A 266 -0.29 16.31 -7.07
CA ILE A 266 0.49 16.34 -5.82
C ILE A 266 1.25 15.03 -5.57
N ASP A 267 1.49 14.20 -6.58
CA ASP A 267 2.07 12.85 -6.45
C ASP A 267 3.40 12.80 -5.66
N LEU A 268 4.17 13.90 -5.64
CA LEU A 268 5.39 14.00 -4.84
C LEU A 268 5.14 14.10 -3.32
N VAL A 269 3.95 14.54 -2.92
CA VAL A 269 3.46 14.48 -1.53
C VAL A 269 3.21 13.02 -1.16
N ASP A 270 2.51 12.28 -2.02
CA ASP A 270 2.17 10.88 -1.78
C ASP A 270 3.42 10.00 -1.80
N PHE A 271 4.29 10.19 -2.78
CA PHE A 271 5.64 9.61 -2.82
C PHE A 271 6.39 9.88 -1.50
N SER A 272 6.38 11.12 -0.99
CA SER A 272 7.04 11.40 0.29
C SER A 272 6.42 10.64 1.47
N GLY A 273 5.09 10.44 1.45
CA GLY A 273 4.36 9.64 2.42
C GLY A 273 4.77 8.18 2.39
N ASN A 274 4.76 7.56 1.21
CA ASN A 274 5.17 6.17 1.03
C ASN A 274 6.63 5.93 1.45
N VAL A 275 7.56 6.85 1.13
CA VAL A 275 8.97 6.75 1.58
C VAL A 275 9.07 6.81 3.10
N GLU A 276 8.33 7.71 3.75
CA GLU A 276 8.34 7.84 5.22
C GLU A 276 7.71 6.60 5.89
N GLY A 277 6.59 6.11 5.36
CA GLY A 277 5.95 4.87 5.84
C GLY A 277 6.89 3.67 5.73
N ALA A 278 7.49 3.47 4.57
CA ALA A 278 8.45 2.39 4.33
C ALA A 278 9.67 2.51 5.26
N GLN A 279 10.19 3.73 5.44
CA GLN A 279 11.31 3.98 6.33
C GLN A 279 10.95 3.68 7.79
N GLN A 280 9.74 3.99 8.23
CA GLN A 280 9.29 3.73 9.59
C GLN A 280 9.10 2.23 9.87
N ALA A 281 8.54 1.48 8.92
CA ALA A 281 8.40 0.03 9.03
C ALA A 281 9.80 -0.64 9.06
N TYR A 282 10.68 -0.24 8.13
CA TYR A 282 12.08 -0.68 8.11
C TYR A 282 12.81 -0.33 9.42
N ALA A 283 12.71 0.90 9.91
CA ALA A 283 13.36 1.35 11.14
C ALA A 283 12.94 0.51 12.36
N SER A 284 11.70 0.03 12.38
CA SER A 284 11.18 -0.85 13.43
C SER A 284 11.80 -2.26 13.38
N LEU A 285 12.20 -2.73 12.19
CA LEU A 285 12.89 -4.01 11.99
C LEU A 285 14.41 -3.89 12.07
N ARG A 286 14.97 -2.72 11.76
CA ARG A 286 16.40 -2.46 11.56
C ARG A 286 17.28 -3.00 12.69
N PRO A 287 16.97 -2.84 13.99
CA PRO A 287 17.82 -3.39 15.06
C PRO A 287 17.93 -4.91 15.06
N GLY A 288 16.87 -5.61 14.63
CA GLY A 288 16.88 -7.06 14.44
C GLY A 288 17.63 -7.42 13.17
N LEU A 289 17.37 -6.70 12.08
CA LEU A 289 18.01 -6.91 10.79
C LEU A 289 19.52 -6.69 10.84
N GLU A 290 20.02 -5.76 11.65
CA GLU A 290 21.46 -5.53 11.87
C GLU A 290 22.17 -6.78 12.41
N LYS A 291 21.47 -7.60 13.21
CA LYS A 291 22.00 -8.87 13.74
C LYS A 291 21.92 -10.00 12.71
N ILE A 292 21.00 -9.90 11.76
CA ILE A 292 20.77 -10.91 10.71
C ILE A 292 21.72 -10.67 9.53
N ASP A 293 21.78 -9.42 9.06
CA ASP A 293 22.51 -9.00 7.87
C ASP A 293 22.83 -7.49 7.94
N GLY A 294 23.93 -7.14 8.62
CA GLY A 294 24.38 -5.75 8.74
C GLY A 294 24.82 -5.10 7.41
N ASN A 295 25.24 -5.90 6.43
CA ASN A 295 25.59 -5.38 5.10
C ASN A 295 24.35 -4.90 4.36
N LEU A 296 23.26 -5.68 4.41
CA LEU A 296 21.97 -5.27 3.85
C LEU A 296 21.45 -3.99 4.52
N VAL A 297 21.55 -3.89 5.85
CA VAL A 297 21.15 -2.69 6.59
C VAL A 297 21.93 -1.45 6.11
N HIS A 298 23.25 -1.55 6.01
CA HIS A 298 24.07 -0.45 5.50
C HIS A 298 23.67 -0.05 4.06
N GLN A 299 23.37 -1.03 3.20
CA GLN A 299 22.91 -0.77 1.84
C GLN A 299 21.55 -0.05 1.82
N ILE A 300 20.56 -0.54 2.57
CA ILE A 300 19.22 0.05 2.62
C ILE A 300 19.28 1.48 3.20
N ASP A 301 20.08 1.71 4.25
CA ASP A 301 20.27 3.05 4.83
C ASP A 301 20.81 4.05 3.80
N GLN A 302 21.78 3.66 2.98
CA GLN A 302 22.33 4.50 1.91
C GLN A 302 21.32 4.76 0.78
N GLN A 303 20.50 3.76 0.46
CA GLN A 303 19.46 3.89 -0.56
C GLN A 303 18.33 4.82 -0.10
N PHE A 304 17.84 4.69 1.13
CA PHE A 304 16.91 5.67 1.71
C PHE A 304 17.51 7.08 1.71
N GLN A 305 18.77 7.24 2.11
CA GLN A 305 19.41 8.57 2.05
C GLN A 305 19.44 9.13 0.63
N SER A 306 19.68 8.30 -0.38
CA SER A 306 19.70 8.70 -1.79
C SER A 306 18.32 9.14 -2.28
N VAL A 307 17.27 8.41 -1.89
CA VAL A 307 15.87 8.77 -2.16
C VAL A 307 15.51 10.09 -1.48
N LEU A 308 15.76 10.22 -0.18
CA LEU A 308 15.45 11.43 0.60
C LEU A 308 16.18 12.67 0.06
N THR A 309 17.47 12.52 -0.29
CA THR A 309 18.26 13.62 -0.89
C THR A 309 17.69 14.04 -2.25
N THR A 310 17.25 13.05 -3.04
CA THR A 310 16.60 13.33 -4.33
C THR A 310 15.27 14.06 -4.13
N LEU A 311 14.43 13.59 -3.21
CA LEU A 311 13.13 14.20 -2.89
C LEU A 311 13.27 15.64 -2.35
N ASP A 312 14.31 15.93 -1.57
CA ASP A 312 14.57 17.29 -1.06
C ASP A 312 14.70 18.33 -2.18
N GLY A 313 15.25 17.94 -3.33
CA GLY A 313 15.33 18.80 -4.53
C GLY A 313 13.98 19.23 -5.13
N TYR A 314 12.89 18.59 -4.72
CA TYR A 314 11.53 18.91 -5.14
C TYR A 314 10.71 19.64 -4.08
N ARG A 315 11.28 19.95 -2.91
CA ARG A 315 10.59 20.75 -1.89
C ARG A 315 10.25 22.14 -2.44
N ASP A 316 9.03 22.57 -2.13
CA ASP A 316 8.55 23.93 -2.39
C ASP A 316 7.55 24.31 -1.30
N ALA A 317 7.96 25.21 -0.40
CA ALA A 317 7.13 25.63 0.73
C ALA A 317 5.87 26.42 0.32
N ALA A 318 5.83 26.94 -0.92
CA ALA A 318 4.67 27.65 -1.44
C ALA A 318 3.65 26.71 -2.10
N ALA A 319 4.04 25.48 -2.43
CA ALA A 319 3.18 24.50 -3.07
C ALA A 319 2.35 23.69 -2.06
N LEU A 320 1.23 23.15 -2.53
CA LEU A 320 0.37 22.28 -1.71
C LEU A 320 1.17 21.05 -1.25
N GLY A 321 1.09 20.72 0.05
CA GLY A 321 1.83 19.60 0.65
C GLY A 321 3.36 19.79 0.71
N GLY A 322 3.90 20.94 0.30
CA GLY A 322 5.32 21.28 0.46
C GLY A 322 6.25 20.70 -0.61
N TYR A 323 5.70 20.23 -1.74
CA TYR A 323 6.45 19.72 -2.88
C TYR A 323 5.96 20.37 -4.18
N LYS A 324 6.86 20.50 -5.16
CA LYS A 324 6.51 20.95 -6.51
C LYS A 324 5.38 20.09 -7.08
N THR A 325 4.41 20.73 -7.74
CA THR A 325 3.39 20.03 -8.52
C THR A 325 4.04 19.18 -9.60
N TYR A 326 3.63 17.92 -9.72
CA TYR A 326 4.21 16.93 -10.62
C TYR A 326 3.66 17.08 -12.05
N THR A 327 3.87 18.26 -12.63
CA THR A 327 3.40 18.61 -13.98
C THR A 327 3.92 17.63 -15.03
N PRO A 328 3.25 17.51 -16.20
CA PRO A 328 3.74 16.67 -17.31
C PRO A 328 5.18 16.97 -17.73
N ALA A 329 5.60 18.24 -17.65
CA ALA A 329 6.97 18.65 -17.95
C ALA A 329 7.97 18.13 -16.91
N LEU A 330 7.66 18.26 -15.62
CA LEU A 330 8.51 17.75 -14.53
C LEU A 330 8.58 16.22 -14.58
N LYS A 331 7.44 15.55 -14.76
CA LYS A 331 7.39 14.10 -14.94
C LYS A 331 8.29 13.64 -16.09
N ALA A 332 8.18 14.26 -17.26
CA ALA A 332 8.98 13.88 -18.42
C ALA A 332 10.49 14.07 -18.20
N SER A 333 10.90 15.07 -17.42
CA SER A 333 12.33 15.34 -17.17
C SER A 333 12.92 14.57 -15.99
N ASP A 334 12.11 14.18 -15.01
CA ASP A 334 12.59 13.72 -13.70
C ASP A 334 12.16 12.30 -13.33
N ALA A 335 11.16 11.70 -14.00
CA ALA A 335 10.78 10.31 -13.75
C ALA A 335 11.98 9.33 -13.81
N PRO A 336 12.89 9.39 -14.81
CA PRO A 336 14.07 8.51 -14.82
C PRO A 336 15.01 8.70 -13.62
N LYS A 337 15.08 9.92 -13.07
CA LYS A 337 15.93 10.21 -11.88
C LYS A 337 15.31 9.63 -10.62
N LEU A 338 13.99 9.75 -10.48
CA LEU A 338 13.22 9.17 -9.38
C LEU A 338 13.30 7.64 -9.41
N THR A 339 13.09 7.02 -10.59
CA THR A 339 13.22 5.57 -10.77
C THR A 339 14.61 5.06 -10.39
N ALA A 340 15.67 5.78 -10.80
CA ALA A 340 17.05 5.37 -10.54
C ALA A 340 17.40 5.25 -9.05
N VAL A 341 16.74 6.01 -8.17
CA VAL A 341 16.94 5.91 -6.71
C VAL A 341 15.96 4.96 -6.03
N ILE A 342 14.77 4.76 -6.60
CA ILE A 342 13.73 3.92 -6.01
C ILE A 342 13.94 2.43 -6.32
N GLN A 343 14.34 2.09 -7.55
CA GLN A 343 14.49 0.69 -7.96
C GLN A 343 15.49 -0.08 -7.08
N PRO A 344 16.69 0.44 -6.75
CA PRO A 344 17.62 -0.27 -5.87
C PRO A 344 17.10 -0.44 -4.44
N LEU A 345 16.34 0.55 -3.93
CA LEU A 345 15.74 0.49 -2.60
C LEU A 345 14.69 -0.61 -2.53
N HIS A 346 13.78 -0.64 -3.51
CA HIS A 346 12.77 -1.69 -3.65
C HIS A 346 13.39 -3.10 -3.72
N GLN A 347 14.40 -3.27 -4.59
CA GLN A 347 15.13 -4.54 -4.71
C GLN A 347 15.74 -5.02 -3.39
N SER A 348 16.18 -4.09 -2.53
CA SER A 348 16.80 -4.45 -1.27
C SER A 348 15.74 -4.75 -0.20
N LEU A 349 14.68 -3.93 -0.13
CA LEU A 349 13.55 -4.12 0.79
C LEU A 349 12.78 -5.43 0.52
N SER A 350 12.60 -5.82 -0.74
CA SER A 350 11.89 -7.06 -1.11
C SER A 350 12.56 -8.33 -0.56
N THR A 351 13.84 -8.27 -0.18
CA THR A 351 14.56 -9.39 0.45
C THR A 351 14.41 -9.45 1.97
N VAL A 352 13.91 -8.38 2.60
CA VAL A 352 13.86 -8.26 4.07
C VAL A 352 12.87 -9.25 4.66
N ALA A 353 11.70 -9.42 4.05
CA ALA A 353 10.64 -10.30 4.56
C ALA A 353 11.15 -11.73 4.74
N GLN A 354 11.83 -12.28 3.72
CA GLN A 354 12.44 -13.61 3.80
C GLN A 354 13.50 -13.71 4.90
N LYS A 355 14.31 -12.67 5.11
CA LYS A 355 15.37 -12.67 6.14
C LYS A 355 14.79 -12.64 7.55
N VAL A 356 13.75 -11.84 7.80
CA VAL A 356 13.18 -11.73 9.15
C VAL A 356 12.39 -12.96 9.58
N VAL A 357 11.78 -13.69 8.63
CA VAL A 357 11.08 -14.95 8.92
C VAL A 357 12.00 -16.16 9.07
N THR A 358 13.15 -16.17 8.38
CA THR A 358 14.09 -17.31 8.42
C THR A 358 15.09 -17.22 9.58
N ALA A 359 15.34 -16.02 10.10
CA ALA A 359 16.28 -15.79 11.20
C ALA A 359 15.62 -15.69 12.58
N GLY A 360 14.29 -15.67 12.64
CA GLY A 360 13.51 -15.78 13.87
C GLY A 360 13.49 -17.21 14.39
#